data_AF-A0A9X4QUL0-F1
#
_entry.id   AF-A0A9X4QUL0-F1
#
_cell.length_a   1.000
_cell.length_b   1.000
_cell.length_c   1.000
_cell.angle_alpha   90.00
_cell.angle_beta   90.00
_cell.angle_gamma   90.00
#
_symmetry.space_group_name_H-M   'P 1'
#
loop_
_entity.id
_entity.type
_entity.pdbx_description
1 polymer ?
#
loop_
_entity_poly.entity_id
_entity_poly.type
_entity_poly.pdbx_seq_one_letter_code
_entity_poly.pdbx_strand_id
1 'polypeptide(L)'
;MNEKAKNNDMISRSLRWVVYDEALSSFEYVYIGDIDVFICKEENDLCEMHAIHCCSLGLAYSNCVRGGSAFIKKPLKQLVKNFLQYGFRETSRMIMDRGVEIDKLSGLHFVKTKEYFNKVIPLQNKYIEEFNHLANKKSKRWNLCYFNDEAVLYELVNEAKLGLPPKPITTSNEMILNQDPKKVEFRPHHGLHLGIWRNDITQTKSEINFITESDLYRSYYFQFCDNRNNDIILNKILEEASPYIKNIISNMDKYYNFETENGK
;
A
#
# COMPACT_ATOMS: atom_id res chain seq x y z
N MET A 1 -16.37 -7.48 13.69
CA MET A 1 -15.87 -8.35 12.59
C MET A 1 -15.73 -9.79 13.11
N ASN A 2 -16.05 -10.79 12.30
CA ASN A 2 -16.02 -12.21 12.68
C ASN A 2 -14.63 -12.85 12.54
N GLU A 3 -14.44 -14.03 13.15
CA GLU A 3 -13.14 -14.74 13.17
C GLU A 3 -12.62 -15.13 11.78
N LYS A 4 -13.51 -15.50 10.85
CA LYS A 4 -13.09 -15.82 9.47
C LYS A 4 -12.53 -14.61 8.74
N ALA A 5 -13.09 -13.43 8.98
CA ALA A 5 -12.63 -12.18 8.40
C ALA A 5 -11.29 -11.77 9.01
N LYS A 6 -11.12 -11.90 10.35
CA LYS A 6 -9.84 -11.66 11.05
C LYS A 6 -8.71 -12.54 10.54
N ASN A 7 -9.00 -13.80 10.23
CA ASN A 7 -8.01 -14.77 9.74
C ASN A 7 -7.69 -14.64 8.24
N ASN A 8 -8.28 -13.68 7.54
CA ASN A 8 -7.99 -13.42 6.13
C ASN A 8 -7.07 -12.21 6.00
N ASP A 9 -5.83 -12.43 5.54
CA ASP A 9 -4.78 -11.40 5.44
C ASP A 9 -5.21 -10.16 4.64
N MET A 10 -5.81 -10.35 3.45
CA MET A 10 -6.22 -9.23 2.60
C MET A 10 -7.36 -8.41 3.22
N ILE A 11 -8.29 -9.06 3.92
CA ILE A 11 -9.33 -8.37 4.70
C ILE A 11 -8.69 -7.60 5.84
N SER A 12 -7.81 -8.24 6.61
CA SER A 12 -7.12 -7.62 7.74
C SER A 12 -6.33 -6.39 7.32
N ARG A 13 -5.64 -6.43 6.18
CA ARG A 13 -5.00 -5.26 5.56
C ARG A 13 -5.99 -4.16 5.19
N SER A 14 -7.15 -4.52 4.65
CA SER A 14 -8.19 -3.57 4.24
C SER A 14 -8.84 -2.83 5.42
N LEU A 15 -8.77 -3.39 6.63
CA LEU A 15 -9.36 -2.75 7.82
C LEU A 15 -8.72 -1.41 8.14
N ARG A 16 -7.42 -1.24 7.87
CA ARG A 16 -6.69 -0.01 8.22
C ARG A 16 -7.28 1.24 7.56
N TRP A 17 -8.05 1.09 6.48
CA TRP A 17 -8.75 2.19 5.81
C TRP A 17 -9.99 2.68 6.55
N VAL A 18 -10.54 1.85 7.43
CA VAL A 18 -11.75 2.12 8.21
C VAL A 18 -11.47 2.11 9.72
N VAL A 19 -10.22 2.00 10.16
CA VAL A 19 -9.86 2.16 11.58
C VAL A 19 -9.91 3.64 11.93
N TYR A 20 -10.63 3.95 13.01
CA TYR A 20 -10.69 5.28 13.60
C TYR A 20 -10.61 5.13 15.12
N ASP A 21 -9.79 5.97 15.73
CA ASP A 21 -9.72 6.16 17.17
C ASP A 21 -10.00 7.64 17.45
N GLU A 22 -10.78 7.94 18.49
CA GLU A 22 -11.15 9.31 18.84
C GLU A 22 -9.91 10.18 19.12
N ALA A 23 -8.82 9.58 19.62
CA ALA A 23 -7.55 10.29 19.83
C ALA A 23 -6.98 10.86 18.52
N LEU A 24 -7.26 10.23 17.37
CA LEU A 24 -6.81 10.74 16.06
C LEU A 24 -7.38 12.13 15.78
N SER A 25 -8.60 12.43 16.27
CA SER A 25 -9.26 13.74 16.07
C SER A 25 -8.49 14.94 16.64
N SER A 26 -7.56 14.68 17.57
CA SER A 26 -6.70 15.70 18.16
C SER A 26 -5.54 16.13 17.24
N PHE A 27 -5.24 15.35 16.20
CA PHE A 27 -4.17 15.64 15.25
C PHE A 27 -4.74 16.25 13.97
N GLU A 28 -4.02 17.22 13.40
CA GLU A 28 -4.38 17.84 12.12
C GLU A 28 -4.28 16.84 10.96
N TYR A 29 -3.21 16.03 10.98
CA TYR A 29 -2.91 15.01 10.00
C TYR A 29 -2.64 13.66 10.66
N VAL A 30 -2.94 12.58 9.94
CA VAL A 30 -2.56 11.21 10.32
C VAL A 30 -1.78 10.58 9.19
N TYR A 31 -0.64 9.99 9.53
CA TYR A 31 0.17 9.18 8.63
C TYR A 31 0.07 7.69 8.98
N ILE A 32 -0.21 6.84 8.00
CA ILE A 32 -0.25 5.38 8.12
C ILE A 32 0.99 4.82 7.41
N GLY A 33 2.03 4.52 8.19
CA GLY A 33 3.31 4.02 7.69
C GLY A 33 3.30 2.53 7.37
N ASP A 34 4.31 2.11 6.61
CA ASP A 34 4.63 0.72 6.37
C ASP A 34 5.35 0.10 7.59
N ILE A 35 5.20 -1.21 7.78
CA ILE A 35 5.74 -1.93 8.94
C ILE A 35 7.12 -2.57 8.70
N ASP A 36 7.61 -2.53 7.46
CA ASP A 36 8.88 -3.13 7.03
C ASP A 36 9.86 -2.07 6.50
N VAL A 37 9.89 -0.91 7.13
CA VAL A 37 10.75 0.21 6.78
C VAL A 37 11.73 0.53 7.92
N PHE A 38 13.02 0.64 7.60
CA PHE A 38 13.97 1.33 8.45
C PHE A 38 13.89 2.81 8.13
N ILE A 39 13.33 3.59 9.06
CA ILE A 39 13.11 5.03 8.89
C ILE A 39 14.47 5.73 8.86
N CYS A 40 14.70 6.52 7.81
CA CYS A 40 15.92 7.30 7.64
C CYS A 40 15.64 8.78 7.89
N LYS A 41 16.71 9.55 8.12
CA LYS A 41 16.59 11.00 8.19
C LYS A 41 16.20 11.53 6.82
N GLU A 42 15.11 12.27 6.79
CA GLU A 42 14.56 12.88 5.60
C GLU A 42 15.24 14.23 5.34
N GLU A 43 15.41 14.60 4.07
CA GLU A 43 15.89 15.94 3.70
C GLU A 43 14.77 16.98 3.81
N ASN A 44 13.55 16.58 3.45
CA ASN A 44 12.33 17.38 3.53
C ASN A 44 11.37 16.68 4.48
N ASP A 45 10.61 17.45 5.27
CA ASP A 45 9.66 16.90 6.23
C ASP A 45 8.51 16.16 5.52
N LEU A 46 8.36 14.85 5.79
CA LEU A 46 7.34 14.00 5.16
C LEU A 46 5.91 14.50 5.36
N CYS A 47 5.61 15.03 6.56
CA CYS A 47 4.28 15.55 6.87
C CYS A 47 3.99 16.80 6.03
N GLU A 48 4.93 17.73 5.99
CA GLU A 48 4.84 18.97 5.20
C GLU A 48 4.69 18.66 3.70
N MET A 49 5.50 17.75 3.16
CA MET A 49 5.40 17.36 1.75
C MET A 49 4.03 16.76 1.41
N HIS A 50 3.49 15.89 2.27
CA HIS A 50 2.16 15.35 2.08
C HIS A 50 1.05 16.40 2.23
N ALA A 51 1.21 17.37 3.13
CA ALA A 51 0.27 18.48 3.26
C ALA A 51 0.26 19.35 1.99
N ILE A 52 1.44 19.64 1.41
CA ILE A 52 1.55 20.34 0.12
C ILE A 52 0.86 19.55 -0.99
N HIS A 53 1.05 18.23 -1.04
CA HIS A 53 0.39 17.39 -2.04
C HIS A 53 -1.13 17.34 -1.87
N CYS A 54 -1.65 17.28 -0.64
CA CYS A 54 -3.10 17.41 -0.40
C CYS A 54 -3.64 18.74 -0.93
N CYS A 55 -2.90 19.83 -0.70
CA CYS A 55 -3.26 21.16 -1.19
C CYS A 55 -3.20 21.26 -2.71
N SER A 56 -2.19 20.66 -3.37
CA SER A 56 -2.06 20.67 -4.83
C SER A 56 -3.16 19.88 -5.52
N LEU A 57 -3.60 18.76 -4.92
CA LEU A 57 -4.72 17.95 -5.39
C LEU A 57 -6.10 18.57 -5.05
N GLY A 58 -6.16 19.46 -4.06
CA GLY A 58 -7.43 19.94 -3.50
C GLY A 58 -8.20 18.83 -2.77
N LEU A 59 -7.51 17.85 -2.19
CA LEU A 59 -8.09 16.68 -1.54
C LEU A 59 -7.74 16.62 -0.05
N ALA A 60 -8.55 15.87 0.71
CA ALA A 60 -8.35 15.64 2.15
C ALA A 60 -7.27 14.59 2.46
N TYR A 61 -6.53 14.14 1.45
CA TYR A 61 -5.56 13.06 1.59
C TYR A 61 -4.58 13.07 0.41
N SER A 62 -3.37 12.58 0.66
CA SER A 62 -2.30 12.52 -0.35
C SER A 62 -2.27 11.12 -0.94
N ASN A 63 -2.65 10.97 -2.21
CA ASN A 63 -2.65 9.68 -2.90
C ASN A 63 -2.65 9.85 -4.44
N CYS A 64 -2.57 8.75 -5.18
CA CYS A 64 -2.68 8.73 -6.63
C CYS A 64 -3.41 7.46 -7.08
N VAL A 65 -4.07 7.53 -8.23
CA VAL A 65 -4.72 6.35 -8.83
C VAL A 65 -3.67 5.50 -9.55
N ARG A 66 -3.75 4.18 -9.40
CA ARG A 66 -3.02 3.20 -10.20
C ARG A 66 -4.01 2.46 -11.10
N GLY A 67 -3.57 2.15 -12.32
CA GLY A 67 -4.36 1.39 -13.28
C GLY A 67 -4.85 0.05 -12.73
N GLY A 68 -5.98 -0.42 -13.25
CA GLY A 68 -6.66 -1.60 -12.73
C GLY A 68 -5.86 -2.88 -12.92
N SER A 69 -6.12 -3.85 -12.05
CA SER A 69 -5.54 -5.19 -12.18
C SER A 69 -6.16 -5.91 -13.38
N ALA A 70 -5.32 -6.44 -14.27
CA ALA A 70 -5.74 -7.17 -15.45
C ALA A 70 -6.68 -8.34 -15.11
N PHE A 71 -7.65 -8.55 -15.99
CA PHE A 71 -8.68 -9.56 -15.93
C PHE A 71 -8.14 -10.99 -15.73
N ILE A 72 -8.72 -11.74 -14.77
CA ILE A 72 -8.54 -13.19 -14.69
C ILE A 72 -9.72 -13.85 -15.39
N LYS A 73 -9.49 -14.44 -16.58
CA LYS A 73 -10.46 -15.32 -17.25
C LYS A 73 -10.85 -16.46 -16.30
N LYS A 74 -12.07 -16.41 -15.75
CA LYS A 74 -12.58 -17.49 -14.91
C LYS A 74 -13.00 -18.68 -15.79
N PRO A 75 -12.58 -19.92 -15.49
CA PRO A 75 -12.98 -21.09 -16.25
C PRO A 75 -14.49 -21.34 -16.13
N LEU A 76 -15.09 -22.02 -17.12
CA LEU A 76 -16.53 -22.27 -17.19
C LEU A 76 -17.09 -22.93 -15.90
N LYS A 77 -16.33 -23.86 -15.31
CA LYS A 77 -16.67 -24.50 -14.03
C LYS A 77 -16.87 -23.51 -12.89
N GLN A 78 -16.08 -22.43 -12.85
CA GLN A 78 -16.21 -21.38 -11.84
C GLN A 78 -17.43 -20.48 -12.10
N LEU A 79 -17.83 -20.30 -13.36
CA LEU A 79 -19.05 -19.57 -13.71
C LEU A 79 -20.31 -20.31 -13.28
N VAL A 80 -20.37 -21.63 -13.49
CA VAL A 80 -21.47 -22.47 -13.01
C VAL A 80 -21.55 -22.43 -11.48
N LYS A 81 -20.41 -22.53 -10.80
CA LYS A 81 -20.36 -22.40 -9.34
C LYS A 81 -20.87 -21.04 -8.85
N ASN A 82 -20.46 -19.95 -9.51
CA ASN A 82 -20.94 -18.60 -9.17
C ASN A 82 -22.43 -18.46 -9.40
N PHE A 83 -22.96 -19.02 -10.50
CA PHE A 83 -24.40 -19.04 -10.77
C PHE A 83 -25.18 -19.73 -9.64
N LEU A 84 -24.75 -20.92 -9.24
CA LEU A 84 -25.41 -21.67 -8.16
C LEU A 84 -25.33 -20.94 -6.81
N GLN A 85 -24.24 -20.22 -6.56
CA GLN A 85 -23.99 -19.57 -5.27
C GLN A 85 -24.62 -18.18 -5.15
N TYR A 86 -24.60 -17.37 -6.21
CA TYR A 86 -24.98 -15.95 -6.18
C TYR A 86 -26.18 -15.62 -7.09
N GLY A 87 -26.62 -16.58 -7.91
CA GLY A 87 -27.74 -16.44 -8.83
C GLY A 87 -27.38 -15.85 -10.19
N PHE A 88 -28.33 -15.90 -11.12
CA PHE A 88 -28.17 -15.45 -12.51
C PHE A 88 -27.81 -13.96 -12.59
N ARG A 89 -28.57 -13.10 -11.92
CA ARG A 89 -28.43 -11.64 -12.01
C ARG A 89 -27.06 -11.14 -11.58
N GLU A 90 -26.54 -11.66 -10.48
CA GLU A 90 -25.22 -11.27 -9.97
C GLU A 90 -24.09 -11.87 -10.82
N THR A 91 -24.30 -13.09 -11.32
CA THR A 91 -23.34 -13.72 -12.24
C THR A 91 -23.31 -13.01 -13.59
N SER A 92 -24.45 -12.59 -14.14
CA SER A 92 -24.52 -11.83 -15.40
C SER A 92 -23.97 -10.43 -15.24
N ARG A 93 -24.26 -9.74 -14.12
CA ARG A 93 -23.60 -8.48 -13.76
C ARG A 93 -22.08 -8.66 -13.72
N MET A 94 -21.57 -9.72 -13.09
CA MET A 94 -20.13 -10.03 -13.11
C MET A 94 -19.60 -10.23 -14.53
N ILE A 95 -20.37 -10.84 -15.44
CA ILE A 95 -19.99 -11.03 -16.85
C ILE A 95 -19.97 -9.70 -17.62
N MET A 96 -20.92 -8.81 -17.35
CA MET A 96 -21.02 -7.48 -17.96
C MET A 96 -19.96 -6.53 -17.40
N ASP A 97 -19.72 -6.59 -16.09
CA ASP A 97 -18.65 -5.88 -15.37
C ASP A 97 -17.25 -6.45 -15.66
N ARG A 98 -17.11 -7.50 -16.51
CA ARG A 98 -15.81 -8.06 -16.97
C ARG A 98 -14.92 -7.05 -17.69
N GLY A 99 -15.39 -5.83 -17.91
CA GLY A 99 -14.62 -4.72 -18.49
C GLY A 99 -14.27 -3.60 -17.51
N VAL A 100 -14.71 -3.64 -16.24
CA VAL A 100 -14.37 -2.59 -15.28
C VAL A 100 -13.10 -2.99 -14.57
N GLU A 101 -11.96 -2.62 -15.15
CA GLU A 101 -10.74 -2.43 -14.39
C GLU A 101 -11.09 -1.66 -13.11
N ILE A 102 -10.93 -2.30 -11.94
CA ILE A 102 -11.09 -1.60 -10.68
C ILE A 102 -9.78 -0.85 -10.46
N ASP A 103 -9.85 0.46 -10.64
CA ASP A 103 -8.78 1.36 -10.28
C ASP A 103 -8.41 1.18 -8.80
N LYS A 104 -7.14 1.40 -8.50
CA LYS A 104 -6.58 1.24 -7.16
C LYS A 104 -6.04 2.58 -6.68
N LEU A 105 -6.06 2.82 -5.38
CA LEU A 105 -5.22 3.84 -4.78
C LEU A 105 -3.96 3.16 -4.25
N SER A 106 -2.80 3.76 -4.45
CA SER A 106 -1.46 3.19 -4.20
C SER A 106 -1.08 2.96 -2.71
N GLY A 107 -2.08 2.74 -1.85
CA GLY A 107 -1.99 2.79 -0.40
C GLY A 107 -2.32 4.19 0.13
N LEU A 108 -3.07 4.28 1.23
CA LEU A 108 -3.36 5.55 1.90
C LEU A 108 -2.35 5.73 3.03
N HIS A 109 -1.45 6.68 2.84
CA HIS A 109 -0.42 6.95 3.83
C HIS A 109 -0.66 8.25 4.59
N PHE A 110 -1.45 9.20 4.08
CA PHE A 110 -1.61 10.49 4.75
C PHE A 110 -3.01 11.09 4.54
N VAL A 111 -3.64 11.55 5.62
CA VAL A 111 -4.97 12.18 5.60
C VAL A 111 -5.03 13.44 6.47
N LYS A 112 -5.86 14.40 6.05
CA LYS A 112 -6.39 15.47 6.90
C LYS A 112 -7.48 14.89 7.79
N THR A 113 -7.19 14.74 9.07
CA THR A 113 -8.00 13.95 10.01
C THR A 113 -9.48 14.31 9.96
N LYS A 114 -9.81 15.58 10.21
CA LYS A 114 -11.21 16.04 10.32
C LYS A 114 -11.96 15.84 9.01
N GLU A 115 -11.38 16.26 7.89
CA GLU A 115 -12.03 16.19 6.58
C GLU A 115 -12.24 14.75 6.11
N TYR A 116 -11.24 13.88 6.33
CA TYR A 116 -11.28 12.49 5.91
C TYR A 116 -12.23 11.66 6.78
N PHE A 117 -12.03 11.67 8.10
CA PHE A 117 -12.78 10.78 8.99
C PHE A 117 -14.26 11.17 9.11
N ASN A 118 -14.61 12.46 9.00
CA ASN A 118 -16.02 12.89 8.94
C ASN A 118 -16.81 12.20 7.81
N LYS A 119 -16.14 11.86 6.70
CA LYS A 119 -16.75 11.19 5.55
C LYS A 119 -16.63 9.66 5.59
N VAL A 120 -15.59 9.13 6.24
CA VAL A 120 -15.32 7.69 6.30
C VAL A 120 -16.02 6.98 7.46
N ILE A 121 -16.10 7.59 8.64
CA ILE A 121 -16.75 6.99 9.83
C ILE A 121 -18.18 6.50 9.53
N PRO A 122 -19.05 7.27 8.82
CA PRO A 122 -20.40 6.81 8.49
C PRO A 122 -20.44 5.51 7.67
N LEU A 123 -19.36 5.18 6.95
CA LEU A 123 -19.24 3.98 6.11
C LEU A 123 -18.57 2.80 6.85
N GLN A 124 -18.00 3.01 8.03
CA GLN A 124 -17.20 2.01 8.75
C GLN A 124 -17.98 0.70 8.97
N ASN A 125 -19.19 0.78 9.52
CA ASN A 125 -20.02 -0.41 9.77
C ASN A 125 -20.38 -1.15 8.48
N LYS A 126 -20.70 -0.40 7.41
CA LYS A 126 -20.98 -0.98 6.09
C LYS A 126 -19.80 -1.79 5.58
N TYR A 127 -18.58 -1.26 5.65
CA TYR A 127 -17.39 -1.96 5.18
C TYR A 127 -17.02 -3.14 6.09
N ILE A 128 -17.18 -3.03 7.41
CA ILE A 128 -16.99 -4.15 8.35
C ILE A 128 -17.95 -5.29 8.04
N GLU A 129 -19.22 -5.00 7.75
CA GLU A 129 -20.21 -6.00 7.33
C GLU A 129 -19.84 -6.63 5.98
N GLU A 130 -19.41 -5.82 5.02
CA GLU A 130 -18.96 -6.29 3.71
C GLU A 130 -17.75 -7.24 3.82
N PHE A 131 -16.79 -6.95 4.70
CA PHE A 131 -15.68 -7.85 5.00
C PHE A 131 -16.15 -9.16 5.63
N ASN A 132 -17.11 -9.11 6.55
CA ASN A 132 -17.72 -10.32 7.12
C ASN A 132 -18.42 -11.16 6.04
N HIS A 133 -19.10 -10.53 5.09
CA HIS A 133 -19.74 -11.19 3.97
C HIS A 133 -18.71 -11.82 3.03
N LEU A 134 -17.66 -11.09 2.68
CA LEU A 134 -16.57 -11.56 1.83
C LEU A 134 -15.91 -12.82 2.42
N ALA A 135 -15.59 -12.80 3.72
CA ALA A 135 -15.00 -13.94 4.43
C ALA A 135 -15.91 -15.18 4.44
N ASN A 136 -17.23 -14.98 4.39
CA ASN A 136 -18.23 -16.06 4.32
C ASN A 136 -18.68 -16.40 2.90
N LYS A 137 -18.03 -15.85 1.86
CA LYS A 137 -18.42 -16.04 0.46
C LYS A 137 -19.86 -15.59 0.17
N LYS A 138 -20.28 -14.49 0.80
CA LYS A 138 -21.60 -13.86 0.68
C LYS A 138 -21.54 -12.46 0.08
N SER A 139 -20.35 -11.89 -0.11
CA SER A 139 -20.18 -10.59 -0.76
C SER A 139 -20.52 -10.73 -2.24
N LYS A 140 -21.54 -10.00 -2.69
CA LYS A 140 -21.94 -9.97 -4.11
C LYS A 140 -20.96 -9.19 -4.96
N ARG A 141 -20.13 -8.34 -4.35
CA ARG A 141 -19.13 -7.53 -5.03
C ARG A 141 -17.79 -8.26 -5.08
N TRP A 142 -17.15 -8.39 -3.92
CA TRP A 142 -15.75 -8.80 -3.78
C TRP A 142 -15.51 -10.31 -3.98
N ASN A 143 -16.53 -11.17 -3.79
CA ASN A 143 -16.36 -12.58 -4.16
C ASN A 143 -16.44 -12.81 -5.68
N LEU A 144 -16.97 -11.84 -6.43
CA LEU A 144 -17.14 -11.93 -7.88
C LEU A 144 -15.99 -11.26 -8.64
N CYS A 145 -15.36 -10.22 -8.10
CA CYS A 145 -14.21 -9.52 -8.69
C CYS A 145 -12.85 -9.88 -8.04
N TYR A 146 -11.77 -9.22 -8.49
CA TYR A 146 -10.47 -9.27 -7.83
C TYR A 146 -10.50 -8.40 -6.57
N PHE A 147 -10.31 -9.02 -5.41
CA PHE A 147 -10.28 -8.34 -4.11
C PHE A 147 -8.84 -7.99 -3.72
N ASN A 148 -8.61 -6.72 -3.42
CA ASN A 148 -7.33 -6.18 -2.96
C ASN A 148 -7.59 -4.95 -2.06
N ASP A 149 -6.75 -4.73 -1.06
CA ASP A 149 -6.87 -3.64 -0.09
C ASP A 149 -6.86 -2.25 -0.74
N GLU A 150 -6.05 -2.02 -1.76
CA GLU A 150 -6.00 -0.77 -2.53
C GLU A 150 -7.27 -0.50 -3.35
N ALA A 151 -7.91 -1.56 -3.87
CA ALA A 151 -9.18 -1.46 -4.58
C ALA A 151 -10.34 -1.15 -3.61
N VAL A 152 -10.30 -1.73 -2.42
CA VAL A 152 -11.25 -1.39 -1.34
C VAL A 152 -11.11 0.08 -0.96
N LEU A 153 -9.87 0.57 -0.82
CA LEU A 153 -9.59 1.97 -0.52
C LEU A 153 -10.15 2.91 -1.58
N TYR A 154 -9.92 2.61 -2.86
CA TYR A 154 -10.47 3.40 -3.97
C TYR A 154 -12.01 3.52 -3.86
N GLU A 155 -12.69 2.40 -3.60
CA GLU A 155 -14.14 2.37 -3.44
C GLU A 155 -14.63 3.12 -2.21
N LEU A 156 -13.94 2.97 -1.09
CA LEU A 156 -14.26 3.70 0.14
C LEU A 156 -14.21 5.20 -0.09
N VAL A 157 -13.14 5.69 -0.71
CA VAL A 157 -12.93 7.10 -1.03
C VAL A 157 -13.99 7.63 -2.00
N ASN A 158 -14.30 6.87 -3.06
CA ASN A 158 -15.32 7.22 -4.03
C ASN A 158 -16.74 7.25 -3.41
N GLU A 159 -17.04 6.30 -2.53
CA GLU A 159 -18.31 6.23 -1.82
C GLU A 159 -18.44 7.34 -0.77
N ALA A 160 -17.36 7.64 -0.04
CA ALA A 160 -17.27 8.72 0.95
C ALA A 160 -17.33 10.12 0.32
N LYS A 161 -17.29 10.23 -1.01
CA LYS A 161 -17.28 11.51 -1.75
C LYS A 161 -16.12 12.41 -1.31
N LEU A 162 -14.95 11.80 -1.13
CA LEU A 162 -13.70 12.50 -0.82
C LEU A 162 -13.04 13.13 -2.04
N GLY A 163 -13.50 12.80 -3.25
CA GLY A 163 -12.81 13.09 -4.51
C GLY A 163 -11.84 11.97 -4.85
N LEU A 164 -11.44 11.86 -6.12
CA LEU A 164 -10.43 10.91 -6.58
C LEU A 164 -9.29 11.69 -7.22
N PRO A 165 -8.02 11.36 -6.95
CA PRO A 165 -6.91 12.04 -7.61
C PRO A 165 -6.88 11.68 -9.10
N PRO A 166 -6.31 12.54 -9.94
CA PRO A 166 -6.10 12.23 -11.34
C PRO A 166 -5.20 11.00 -11.51
N LYS A 167 -5.31 10.35 -12.67
CA LYS A 167 -4.41 9.25 -13.04
C LYS A 167 -3.04 9.82 -13.42
N PRO A 168 -1.94 9.26 -12.91
CA PRO A 168 -0.60 9.67 -13.30
C PRO A 168 -0.35 9.33 -14.77
N ILE A 169 0.45 10.16 -15.44
CA ILE A 169 0.88 9.95 -16.83
C ILE A 169 2.19 9.14 -16.88
N THR A 170 2.91 9.09 -15.76
CA THR A 170 4.23 8.48 -15.61
C THR A 170 4.15 6.98 -15.27
N THR A 171 5.24 6.27 -15.52
CA THR A 171 5.39 4.85 -15.18
C THR A 171 5.58 4.67 -13.68
N SER A 172 5.27 3.49 -13.12
CA SER A 172 5.42 3.23 -11.67
C SER A 172 6.82 3.52 -11.14
N ASN A 173 7.87 3.36 -11.94
CA ASN A 173 9.26 3.60 -11.54
C ASN A 173 9.55 5.11 -11.38
N GLU A 174 9.05 5.93 -12.30
CA GLU A 174 9.22 7.39 -12.24
C GLU A 174 8.46 8.00 -11.06
N MET A 175 7.33 7.40 -10.65
CA MET A 175 6.58 7.85 -9.47
C MET A 175 7.40 7.71 -8.18
N ILE A 176 8.19 6.64 -8.09
CA ILE A 176 8.92 6.26 -6.88
C ILE A 176 10.06 7.27 -6.60
N LEU A 177 10.76 7.73 -7.63
CA LEU A 177 11.83 8.72 -7.48
C LEU A 177 11.32 10.17 -7.47
N ASN A 178 10.02 10.40 -7.67
CA ASN A 178 9.48 11.75 -7.73
C ASN A 178 9.26 12.34 -6.35
N GLN A 179 10.09 13.33 -6.00
CA GLN A 179 10.02 14.06 -4.74
C GLN A 179 9.26 15.39 -4.83
N ASP A 180 8.70 15.78 -5.98
CA ASP A 180 7.95 17.03 -6.11
C ASP A 180 6.50 16.85 -5.61
N PRO A 181 6.13 17.43 -4.44
CA PRO A 181 4.80 17.26 -3.86
C PRO A 181 3.68 17.94 -4.67
N LYS A 182 4.00 18.69 -5.72
CA LYS A 182 2.99 19.27 -6.62
C LYS A 182 2.61 18.33 -7.78
N LYS A 183 3.30 17.21 -7.94
CA LYS A 183 3.02 16.22 -8.99
C LYS A 183 1.99 15.20 -8.51
N VAL A 184 1.14 14.74 -9.43
CA VAL A 184 0.08 13.76 -9.15
C VAL A 184 0.64 12.43 -8.68
N GLU A 185 1.79 12.06 -9.23
CA GLU A 185 2.49 10.82 -8.96
C GLU A 185 3.34 10.84 -7.69
N PHE A 186 3.32 11.93 -6.91
CA PHE A 186 4.17 12.10 -5.72
C PHE A 186 3.95 10.97 -4.69
N ARG A 187 5.02 10.20 -4.43
CA ARG A 187 5.09 9.14 -3.40
C ARG A 187 6.44 9.27 -2.66
N PRO A 188 6.51 10.06 -1.57
CA PRO A 188 7.77 10.27 -0.88
C PRO A 188 8.25 8.98 -0.22
N HIS A 189 9.56 8.77 -0.29
CA HIS A 189 10.22 7.75 0.51
C HIS A 189 10.52 8.28 1.91
N HIS A 190 10.40 7.39 2.90
CA HIS A 190 10.66 7.68 4.31
C HIS A 190 11.66 6.68 4.93
N GLY A 191 12.46 6.01 4.08
CA GLY A 191 13.51 5.10 4.52
C GLY A 191 13.74 3.89 3.62
N LEU A 192 14.49 2.90 4.15
CA LEU A 192 14.74 1.63 3.48
C LEU A 192 13.56 0.68 3.68
N HIS A 193 12.82 0.40 2.61
CA HIS A 193 11.83 -0.66 2.61
C HIS A 193 12.53 -2.02 2.53
N LEU A 194 12.64 -2.70 3.68
CA LEU A 194 13.29 -4.00 3.83
C LEU A 194 12.56 -5.10 3.04
N GLY A 195 11.28 -4.88 2.72
CA GLY A 195 10.47 -5.79 1.90
C GLY A 195 11.05 -6.13 0.53
N ILE A 196 11.95 -5.30 0.01
CA ILE A 196 12.63 -5.50 -1.27
C ILE A 196 13.52 -6.76 -1.24
N TRP A 197 14.17 -7.05 -0.11
CA TRP A 197 15.15 -8.13 0.02
C TRP A 197 14.58 -9.40 0.69
N ARG A 198 13.26 -9.58 0.66
CA ARG A 198 12.59 -10.80 1.16
C ARG A 198 12.98 -12.06 0.41
N ASN A 199 13.32 -11.94 -0.87
CA ASN A 199 13.74 -13.04 -1.74
C ASN A 199 15.23 -12.93 -2.07
N ASP A 200 15.81 -14.03 -2.55
CA ASP A 200 17.21 -14.08 -3.00
C ASP A 200 17.47 -13.14 -4.19
N ILE A 201 18.61 -12.46 -4.14
CA ILE A 201 19.07 -11.37 -5.01
C ILE A 201 19.29 -11.85 -6.45
N THR A 202 19.45 -13.16 -6.67
CA THR A 202 19.59 -13.73 -8.02
C THR A 202 18.33 -13.63 -8.88
N GLN A 203 17.22 -13.14 -8.33
CA GLN A 203 15.94 -12.95 -9.02
C GLN A 203 15.47 -11.48 -9.06
N THR A 204 16.32 -10.50 -8.74
CA THR A 204 15.90 -9.09 -8.78
C THR A 204 15.51 -8.68 -10.19
N LYS A 205 14.26 -8.23 -10.31
CA LYS A 205 13.70 -7.65 -11.53
C LYS A 205 14.39 -6.32 -11.81
N SER A 206 14.55 -5.96 -13.07
CA SER A 206 15.11 -4.67 -13.52
C SER A 206 14.47 -3.45 -12.83
N GLU A 207 13.20 -3.55 -12.45
CA GLU A 207 12.46 -2.51 -11.71
C GLU A 207 12.96 -2.30 -10.27
N ILE A 208 13.39 -3.37 -9.59
CA ILE A 208 13.95 -3.27 -8.24
C ILE A 208 15.30 -2.58 -8.28
N ASN A 209 16.15 -2.97 -9.24
CA ASN A 209 17.45 -2.37 -9.46
C ASN A 209 17.36 -0.85 -9.67
N PHE A 210 16.40 -0.36 -10.46
CA PHE A 210 16.21 1.07 -10.67
C PHE A 210 16.03 1.87 -9.36
N ILE A 211 15.32 1.30 -8.39
CA ILE A 211 15.09 1.94 -7.09
C ILE A 211 16.32 1.81 -6.21
N THR A 212 16.83 0.58 -6.04
CA THR A 212 17.92 0.26 -5.12
C THR A 212 19.27 0.83 -5.57
N GLU A 213 19.45 1.11 -6.85
CA GLU A 213 20.66 1.74 -7.40
C GLU A 213 20.61 3.27 -7.33
N SER A 214 19.45 3.88 -7.03
CA SER A 214 19.32 5.34 -6.95
C SER A 214 20.13 5.94 -5.81
N ASP A 215 20.63 7.17 -5.99
CA ASP A 215 21.41 7.90 -4.99
C ASP A 215 20.66 8.01 -3.65
N LEU A 216 19.35 8.24 -3.71
CA LEU A 216 18.49 8.31 -2.54
C LEU A 216 18.53 7.00 -1.74
N TYR A 217 18.30 5.86 -2.40
CA TYR A 217 18.26 4.57 -1.72
C TYR A 217 19.63 4.11 -1.20
N ARG A 218 20.70 4.43 -1.95
CA ARG A 218 22.09 4.24 -1.48
C ARG A 218 22.36 5.08 -0.23
N SER A 219 21.89 6.34 -0.20
CA SER A 219 22.04 7.19 0.99
C SER A 219 21.35 6.60 2.22
N TYR A 220 20.15 6.04 2.05
CA TYR A 220 19.44 5.36 3.13
C TYR A 220 20.19 4.12 3.62
N TYR A 221 20.78 3.33 2.71
CA TYR A 221 21.61 2.19 3.07
C TYR A 221 22.83 2.61 3.90
N PHE A 222 23.51 3.69 3.51
CA PHE A 222 24.64 4.21 4.29
C PHE A 222 24.20 4.72 5.67
N GLN A 223 23.06 5.39 5.78
CA GLN A 223 22.50 5.76 7.09
C GLN A 223 22.20 4.54 7.96
N PHE A 224 21.65 3.47 7.37
CA PHE A 224 21.44 2.22 8.10
C PHE A 224 22.77 1.61 8.59
N CYS A 225 23.79 1.57 7.74
CA CYS A 225 25.11 1.06 8.12
C CYS A 225 25.77 1.89 9.23
N ASP A 226 25.69 3.22 9.14
CA ASP A 226 26.21 4.12 10.16
C ASP A 226 25.48 3.92 11.51
N ASN A 227 24.14 3.90 11.49
CA ASN A 227 23.35 3.61 12.69
C ASN A 227 23.65 2.21 13.23
N ARG A 228 23.79 1.19 12.37
CA ARG A 228 24.15 -0.16 12.82
C ARG A 228 25.52 -0.19 13.50
N ASN A 229 26.48 0.63 13.08
CA ASN A 229 27.80 0.66 13.71
C ASN A 229 27.83 1.45 15.02
N ASN A 230 26.94 2.44 15.17
CA ASN A 230 27.04 3.44 16.24
C ASN A 230 25.87 3.41 17.26
N ASP A 231 24.72 2.85 16.90
CA ASP A 231 23.51 2.80 17.74
C ASP A 231 23.41 1.45 18.49
N ILE A 232 23.56 1.52 19.80
CA ILE A 232 23.52 0.35 20.71
C ILE A 232 22.12 -0.27 20.73
N ILE A 233 21.06 0.54 20.65
CA ILE A 233 19.67 0.06 20.67
C ILE A 233 19.38 -0.69 19.39
N LEU A 234 19.76 -0.13 18.23
CA LEU A 234 19.60 -0.81 16.95
C LEU A 234 20.34 -2.15 16.94
N ASN A 235 21.59 -2.18 17.39
CA ASN A 235 22.35 -3.43 17.48
C ASN A 235 21.64 -4.50 18.30
N LYS A 236 21.12 -4.12 19.47
CA LYS A 236 20.35 -5.04 20.31
C LYS A 236 19.10 -5.56 19.60
N ILE A 237 18.35 -4.69 18.91
CA ILE A 237 17.18 -5.09 18.11
C ILE A 237 17.59 -6.10 17.03
N LEU A 238 18.71 -5.87 16.35
CA LEU A 238 19.21 -6.75 15.29
C LEU A 238 19.73 -8.10 15.82
N GLU A 239 20.36 -8.12 16.99
CA GLU A 239 20.80 -9.34 17.67
C GLU A 239 19.61 -10.21 18.09
N GLU A 240 18.54 -9.60 18.61
CA GLU A 240 17.32 -10.29 19.04
C GLU A 240 16.34 -10.56 17.88
N ALA A 241 16.60 -10.03 16.69
CA ALA A 241 15.74 -10.19 15.53
C ALA A 241 15.57 -11.67 15.13
N SER A 242 14.39 -11.98 14.60
CA SER A 242 14.08 -13.32 14.10
C SER A 242 14.99 -13.73 12.94
N PRO A 243 15.19 -15.04 12.70
CA PRO A 243 15.97 -15.52 11.55
C PRO A 243 15.48 -14.95 10.21
N TYR A 244 14.17 -14.70 10.09
CA TYR A 244 13.58 -14.10 8.90
C TYR A 244 14.10 -12.67 8.64
N ILE A 245 14.07 -11.81 9.65
CA ILE A 245 14.56 -10.42 9.52
C ILE A 245 16.07 -10.41 9.28
N LYS A 246 16.84 -11.25 9.99
CA LYS A 246 18.29 -11.40 9.78
C LYS A 246 18.62 -11.81 8.34
N ASN A 247 17.82 -12.69 7.74
CA ASN A 247 17.98 -13.10 6.36
C ASN A 247 17.72 -11.94 5.38
N ILE A 248 16.68 -11.13 5.61
CA ILE A 248 16.38 -9.94 4.79
C ILE A 248 17.55 -8.96 4.83
N ILE A 249 18.09 -8.67 6.01
CA ILE A 249 19.22 -7.76 6.19
C ILE A 249 20.48 -8.33 5.52
N SER A 250 20.74 -9.64 5.67
CA SER A 250 21.86 -10.29 4.99
C SER A 250 21.75 -10.20 3.47
N ASN A 251 20.54 -10.34 2.91
CA ASN A 251 20.31 -10.15 1.48
C ASN A 251 20.55 -8.70 1.05
N MET A 252 20.12 -7.73 1.85
CA MET A 252 20.40 -6.31 1.60
C MET A 252 21.91 -6.02 1.58
N ASP A 253 22.65 -6.50 2.59
CA ASP A 253 24.10 -6.30 2.66
C ASP A 253 24.83 -6.97 1.50
N LYS A 254 24.46 -8.21 1.14
CA LYS A 254 25.03 -8.90 -0.02
C LYS A 254 24.82 -8.12 -1.32
N TYR A 255 23.62 -7.54 -1.51
CA TYR A 255 23.31 -6.75 -2.70
C TYR A 255 24.22 -5.53 -2.80
N TYR A 256 24.32 -4.71 -1.76
CA TYR A 256 25.13 -3.49 -1.81
C TYR A 256 26.64 -3.77 -1.79
N ASN A 257 27.12 -4.80 -1.07
CA ASN A 257 28.53 -5.18 -1.10
C ASN A 257 28.96 -5.65 -2.49
N PHE A 258 28.12 -6.45 -3.18
CA PHE A 258 28.40 -6.90 -4.54
C PHE A 258 28.51 -5.74 -5.54
N GLU A 259 27.65 -4.72 -5.43
CA GLU A 259 27.74 -3.54 -6.30
C GLU A 259 29.02 -2.72 -6.03
N THR A 260 29.43 -2.57 -4.76
CA THR A 260 30.68 -1.86 -4.42
C THR A 260 31.93 -2.55 -4.94
N GLU A 261 31.97 -3.89 -4.95
CA GLU A 261 33.10 -4.66 -5.47
C GLU A 261 33.19 -4.63 -7.01
N ASN A 262 32.06 -4.44 -7.69
CA ASN A 262 31.98 -4.39 -9.16
C ASN A 262 32.06 -2.97 -9.75
N GLY A 263 32.32 -1.95 -8.93
CA GLY A 263 32.55 -0.58 -9.39
C GLY A 263 31.35 0.05 -10.09
N LYS A 264 30.13 -0.31 -9.67
CA LYS A 264 28.87 0.22 -10.19
C LYS A 264 28.18 1.20 -9.25
#